data_AF-A0A2A5MBB4-F1
#
_entry.id   AF-A0A2A5MBB4-F1
#
_cell.length_a   1.000
_cell.length_b   1.000
_cell.length_c   1.000
_cell.angle_alpha   90.00
_cell.angle_beta   90.00
_cell.angle_gamma   90.00
#
_symmetry.space_group_name_H-M   'P 1'
#
loop_
_entity.id
_entity.type
_entity.pdbx_description
1 polymer ?
#
loop_
_entity_poly.entity_id
_entity_poly.type
_entity_poly.pdbx_seq_one_letter_code
_entity_poly.pdbx_strand_id
1 'polypeptide(L)'
;GTLFYNPKLYTHEEVFVCENLNNQNEIFCFDKQKELICVANNLDLELGVSIEEAKVARKLVNRAIKANKDKIDKQRMILEKNMEKYLALGKEKLEKVKAPKVKVSNNAKIELEFSNTLVSNGELERFALKSKAKDEKKIPKWENAAKKAGY
;
A
#
# COMPACT_ATOMS: atom_id res chain seq x y z
N GLY A 1 15.60 8.01 30.95
CA GLY A 1 14.14 7.88 30.99
C GLY A 1 13.78 6.88 32.05
N THR A 2 12.72 7.13 32.82
CA THR A 2 12.27 6.24 33.90
C THR A 2 11.45 5.11 33.32
N LEU A 3 11.72 3.87 33.74
CA LEU A 3 10.97 2.70 33.33
C LEU A 3 10.02 2.31 34.46
N PHE A 4 8.84 1.84 34.11
CA PHE A 4 7.85 1.36 35.08
C PHE A 4 7.46 -0.07 34.76
N TYR A 5 7.19 -0.84 35.82
CA TYR A 5 6.95 -2.27 35.72
C TYR A 5 5.69 -2.68 36.50
N ASN A 6 4.87 -3.54 35.87
CA ASN A 6 3.87 -4.34 36.54
C ASN A 6 3.58 -5.61 35.71
N PRO A 7 3.54 -6.83 36.32
CA PRO A 7 3.27 -8.06 35.60
C PRO A 7 1.93 -8.09 34.84
N LYS A 8 0.93 -7.31 35.27
CA LYS A 8 -0.38 -7.23 34.62
C LYS A 8 -0.32 -6.54 33.26
N LEU A 9 0.69 -5.71 33.00
CA LEU A 9 0.81 -4.98 31.74
C LEU A 9 1.18 -5.89 30.56
N TYR A 10 1.79 -7.06 30.80
CA TYR A 10 2.20 -7.98 29.73
C TYR A 10 1.05 -8.58 28.92
N THR A 11 -0.20 -8.42 29.37
CA THR A 11 -1.38 -8.86 28.61
C THR A 11 -1.92 -7.79 27.66
N HIS A 12 -1.40 -6.56 27.72
CA HIS A 12 -1.84 -5.42 26.92
C HIS A 12 -0.73 -5.00 25.95
N GLU A 13 -1.10 -4.66 24.71
CA GLU A 13 -0.16 -4.16 23.70
C GLU A 13 0.18 -2.68 23.92
N GLU A 14 -0.80 -1.91 24.34
CA GLU A 14 -0.72 -0.47 24.58
C GLU A 14 -1.52 -0.13 25.83
N VAL A 15 -1.03 0.83 26.61
CA VAL A 15 -1.71 1.32 27.80
C VAL A 15 -1.62 2.84 27.87
N PHE A 16 -2.64 3.47 28.44
CA PHE A 16 -2.60 4.89 28.78
C PHE A 16 -2.03 5.04 30.18
N VAL A 17 -1.22 6.08 30.38
CA VAL A 17 -0.53 6.32 31.66
C VAL A 17 -0.91 7.67 32.22
N CYS A 18 -1.11 7.74 33.54
CA CYS A 18 -1.26 8.98 34.28
C CYS A 18 -0.28 9.00 35.45
N GLU A 19 0.40 10.12 35.64
CA GLU A 19 1.34 10.32 36.74
C GLU A 19 0.62 10.40 38.08
N ASN A 20 1.16 9.74 39.10
CA ASN A 20 0.66 9.89 40.45
C ASN A 20 1.28 11.13 41.09
N LEU A 21 0.48 12.20 41.23
CA LEU A 21 0.93 13.48 41.82
C LEU A 21 1.43 13.33 43.27
N ASN A 22 0.98 12.31 44.00
CA ASN A 22 1.38 12.06 45.37
C ASN A 22 2.64 11.21 45.49
N ASN A 23 3.00 10.44 44.46
CA ASN A 23 4.14 9.53 44.48
C ASN A 23 4.75 9.39 43.07
N GLN A 24 5.92 10.00 42.85
CA GLN A 24 6.62 9.95 41.56
C GLN A 24 7.17 8.57 41.21
N ASN A 25 7.23 7.64 42.16
CA ASN A 25 7.67 6.27 41.92
C ASN A 25 6.57 5.36 41.36
N GLU A 26 5.35 5.87 41.25
CA GLU A 26 4.18 5.12 40.81
C GLU A 26 3.47 5.80 39.64
N ILE A 27 2.94 5.00 38.73
CA ILE A 27 2.08 5.47 37.66
C ILE A 27 0.80 4.65 37.59
N PHE A 28 -0.30 5.30 37.22
CA PHE A 28 -1.57 4.64 36.97
C PHE A 28 -1.65 4.22 35.50
N CYS A 29 -1.92 2.94 35.25
CA CYS A 29 -2.06 2.38 33.91
C CYS A 29 -3.53 2.07 33.62
N PHE A 30 -4.01 2.53 32.47
CA PHE A 30 -5.40 2.40 32.02
C PHE A 30 -5.49 1.69 30.66
N ASP A 31 -6.60 1.00 30.46
CA ASP A 31 -6.93 0.36 29.18
C ASP A 31 -7.53 1.36 28.18
N LYS A 32 -7.78 0.91 26.94
CA LYS A 32 -8.43 1.69 25.87
C LYS A 32 -9.82 2.21 26.27
N GLN A 33 -10.50 1.52 27.18
CA GLN A 33 -11.79 1.91 27.75
C GLN A 33 -11.67 2.87 28.95
N LYS A 34 -10.45 3.32 29.28
CA LYS A 34 -10.13 4.17 30.44
C LYS A 34 -10.41 3.51 31.80
N GLU A 35 -10.46 2.18 31.83
CA GLU A 35 -10.53 1.43 33.08
C GLU A 35 -9.13 1.24 33.67
N LEU A 36 -9.02 1.34 35.00
CA LEU A 36 -7.74 1.18 35.70
C LEU A 36 -7.31 -0.29 35.64
N ILE A 37 -6.16 -0.56 35.02
CA ILE A 37 -5.56 -1.90 34.94
C ILE A 37 -4.77 -2.18 36.22
N CYS A 38 -3.82 -1.29 36.54
CA CYS A 38 -2.91 -1.44 37.66
C CYS A 38 -2.14 -0.15 37.96
N VAL A 39 -1.45 -0.16 39.10
CA VAL A 39 -0.39 0.79 39.45
C VAL A 39 0.94 0.14 39.11
N ALA A 40 1.79 0.81 38.32
CA ALA A 40 3.12 0.32 38.00
C ALA A 40 4.18 1.10 38.76
N ASN A 41 5.20 0.39 39.23
CA ASN A 41 6.26 0.93 40.06
C ASN A 41 7.50 1.23 39.22
N ASN A 42 8.28 2.21 39.64
CA ASN A 42 9.57 2.53 39.03
C ASN A 42 10.48 1.29 39.07
N LEU A 43 11.01 0.93 37.91
CA LEU A 43 11.90 -0.20 37.73
C LEU A 43 13.34 0.26 37.96
N ASP A 44 13.91 -0.20 39.06
CA ASP A 44 15.34 -0.07 39.29
C ASP A 44 16.10 -1.02 38.35
N LEU A 45 16.97 -0.43 37.52
CA LEU A 45 17.76 -1.16 36.52
C LEU A 45 18.89 -1.98 37.16
N GLU A 46 19.38 -1.59 38.34
CA GLU A 46 20.49 -2.27 39.03
C GLU A 46 19.98 -3.48 39.82
N LEU A 47 18.90 -3.29 40.58
CA LEU A 47 18.27 -4.35 41.38
C LEU A 47 17.38 -5.27 40.53
N GLY A 48 16.83 -4.76 39.43
CA GLY A 48 15.93 -5.49 38.56
C GLY A 48 14.61 -5.88 39.23
N VAL A 49 14.02 -6.95 38.73
CA VAL A 49 12.72 -7.47 39.23
C VAL A 49 12.93 -8.69 40.11
N SER A 50 12.07 -8.87 41.12
CA SER A 50 12.10 -10.08 41.94
C SER A 50 11.86 -11.34 41.08
N ILE A 51 12.52 -12.45 41.46
CA ILE A 51 12.37 -13.76 40.81
C ILE A 51 10.90 -14.21 40.82
N GLU A 52 10.17 -13.90 41.87
CA GLU A 52 8.76 -14.27 42.01
C GLU A 52 7.87 -13.52 41.02
N GLU A 53 8.08 -12.21 40.91
CA GLU A 53 7.35 -11.35 39.97
C GLU A 53 7.65 -11.74 38.52
N ALA A 54 8.91 -12.05 38.21
CA ALA A 54 9.31 -12.55 36.91
C ALA A 54 8.63 -13.90 36.57
N LYS A 55 8.51 -14.82 37.55
CA LYS A 55 7.78 -16.09 37.36
C LYS A 55 6.29 -15.85 37.11
N VAL A 56 5.67 -14.91 37.82
CA VAL A 56 4.27 -14.54 37.63
C VAL A 56 4.04 -13.96 36.24
N ALA A 57 4.88 -13.01 35.80
CA ALA A 57 4.81 -12.43 34.47
C ALA A 57 4.93 -13.49 33.38
N ARG A 58 5.93 -14.39 33.47
CA ARG A 58 6.08 -15.53 32.54
C ARG A 58 4.84 -16.42 32.48
N LYS A 59 4.25 -16.71 33.63
CA LYS A 59 3.03 -17.55 33.72
C LYS A 59 1.84 -16.88 33.04
N LEU A 60 1.68 -15.56 33.22
CA LEU A 60 0.61 -14.78 32.56
C LEU A 60 0.77 -14.80 31.05
N VAL A 61 1.97 -14.50 30.55
CA VAL A 61 2.28 -14.50 29.11
C VAL A 61 2.05 -15.89 28.50
N ASN A 62 2.55 -16.95 29.13
CA ASN A 62 2.37 -18.31 28.62
C ASN A 62 0.89 -18.72 28.55
N ARG A 63 0.07 -18.29 29.52
CA ARG A 63 -1.39 -18.51 29.49
C ARG A 63 -2.04 -17.75 28.33
N ALA A 64 -1.67 -16.49 28.11
CA ALA A 64 -2.19 -15.70 27.00
C ALA A 64 -1.82 -16.32 25.64
N ILE A 65 -0.57 -16.76 25.47
CA ILE A 65 -0.11 -17.46 24.27
C ILE A 65 -0.92 -18.74 24.04
N LYS A 66 -1.13 -19.55 25.08
CA LYS A 66 -1.93 -20.78 24.97
C LYS A 66 -3.37 -20.47 24.56
N ALA A 67 -4.01 -19.50 25.20
CA ALA A 67 -5.37 -19.10 24.88
C ALA A 67 -5.50 -18.59 23.43
N ASN A 68 -4.49 -17.88 22.92
CA ASN A 68 -4.48 -17.43 21.53
C ASN A 68 -4.29 -18.59 20.54
N LYS A 69 -3.43 -19.56 20.84
CA LYS A 69 -3.30 -20.80 20.04
C LYS A 69 -4.62 -21.55 19.96
N ASP A 70 -5.30 -21.74 21.10
CA ASP A 70 -6.59 -22.43 21.14
C ASP A 70 -7.67 -21.69 20.31
N LYS A 71 -7.64 -20.35 20.27
CA LYS A 71 -8.54 -19.55 19.41
C LYS A 71 -8.23 -19.76 17.93
N ILE A 72 -6.95 -19.73 17.55
CA ILE A 72 -6.50 -19.93 16.17
C ILE A 72 -6.91 -21.33 15.70
N ASP A 73 -6.69 -22.36 16.52
CA ASP A 73 -7.05 -23.75 16.16
C ASP A 73 -8.57 -23.91 15.98
N LYS A 74 -9.38 -23.27 16.83
CA LYS A 74 -10.85 -23.24 16.65
C LYS A 74 -11.25 -22.55 15.35
N GLN A 75 -10.65 -21.40 15.04
CA GLN A 75 -10.92 -20.66 13.80
C GLN A 75 -10.51 -21.48 12.57
N ARG A 76 -9.35 -22.16 12.64
CA ARG A 76 -8.88 -23.07 11.61
C ARG A 76 -9.87 -24.19 11.35
N MET A 77 -10.36 -24.87 12.39
CA MET A 77 -11.37 -25.92 12.23
C MET A 77 -12.66 -25.42 11.60
N ILE A 78 -13.10 -24.20 11.93
CA ILE A 78 -14.29 -23.58 11.33
C ILE A 78 -14.06 -23.28 9.84
N LEU A 79 -12.87 -22.79 9.50
CA LEU A 79 -12.48 -22.50 8.11
C LEU A 79 -12.41 -23.79 7.28
N GLU A 80 -11.73 -24.82 7.78
CA GLU A 80 -11.59 -26.11 7.11
C GLU A 80 -12.96 -26.76 6.85
N LYS A 81 -13.89 -26.71 7.83
CA LYS A 81 -15.26 -27.22 7.66
C LYS A 81 -16.08 -26.46 6.61
N ASN A 82 -15.79 -25.18 6.37
CA ASN A 82 -16.56 -24.32 5.46
C ASN A 82 -15.79 -23.98 4.17
N MET A 83 -14.66 -24.65 3.91
CA MET A 83 -13.76 -24.32 2.80
C MET A 83 -14.47 -24.30 1.45
N GLU A 84 -15.33 -25.30 1.18
CA GLU A 84 -16.08 -25.39 -0.08
C GLU A 84 -17.03 -24.19 -0.29
N LYS A 85 -17.68 -23.72 0.78
CA LYS A 85 -18.56 -22.54 0.73
C LYS A 85 -17.78 -21.27 0.44
N TYR A 86 -16.60 -21.11 1.04
CA TYR A 86 -15.73 -19.96 0.77
C TYR A 86 -15.19 -19.98 -0.67
N LEU A 87 -14.84 -21.15 -1.22
CA LEU A 87 -14.43 -21.29 -2.61
C LEU A 87 -15.56 -20.95 -3.58
N ALA A 88 -16.79 -21.37 -3.29
CA ALA A 88 -17.96 -21.01 -4.09
C ALA A 88 -18.22 -19.49 -4.05
N LEU A 89 -18.19 -18.88 -2.87
CA LEU A 89 -18.32 -17.43 -2.70
C LEU A 89 -17.20 -16.66 -3.44
N GLY A 90 -15.98 -17.17 -3.40
CA GLY A 90 -14.85 -16.62 -4.14
C GLY A 90 -15.11 -16.63 -5.64
N LYS A 91 -15.59 -17.74 -6.21
CA LYS A 91 -15.93 -17.84 -7.64
C LYS A 91 -17.06 -16.88 -8.04
N GLU A 92 -18.01 -16.61 -7.15
CA GLU A 92 -19.12 -15.71 -7.40
C GLU A 92 -18.71 -14.23 -7.30
N LYS A 93 -17.90 -13.87 -6.30
CA LYS A 93 -17.49 -12.48 -6.01
C LYS A 93 -16.22 -12.02 -6.70
N LEU A 94 -15.36 -12.92 -7.17
CA LEU A 94 -14.18 -12.54 -7.94
C LEU A 94 -14.64 -11.89 -9.24
N GLU A 95 -14.32 -10.59 -9.39
CA GLU A 95 -14.50 -9.91 -10.66
C GLU A 95 -13.74 -10.69 -11.73
N LYS A 96 -14.47 -11.16 -12.74
CA LYS A 96 -13.86 -11.79 -13.91
C LYS A 96 -12.99 -10.74 -14.58
N VAL A 97 -11.68 -10.86 -14.40
CA VAL A 97 -10.71 -10.02 -15.12
C VAL A 97 -10.98 -10.20 -16.61
N LYS A 98 -11.43 -9.13 -17.28
CA LYS A 98 -11.59 -9.14 -18.72
C LYS A 98 -10.19 -9.29 -19.32
N ALA A 99 -9.95 -10.40 -20.01
CA ALA A 99 -8.70 -10.57 -20.74
C ALA A 99 -8.52 -9.38 -21.70
N PRO A 100 -7.32 -8.76 -21.75
CA PRO A 100 -7.08 -7.65 -22.65
C PRO A 100 -7.33 -8.09 -24.08
N LYS A 101 -8.08 -7.28 -24.84
CA LYS A 101 -8.27 -7.54 -26.27
C LYS A 101 -6.92 -7.39 -26.97
N VAL A 102 -6.37 -8.51 -27.43
CA VAL A 102 -5.14 -8.52 -28.23
C VAL A 102 -5.48 -7.91 -29.60
N LYS A 103 -4.79 -6.82 -29.98
CA LYS A 103 -4.88 -6.31 -31.36
C LYS A 103 -4.21 -7.32 -32.27
N VAL A 104 -4.92 -7.80 -33.29
CA VAL A 104 -4.35 -8.68 -34.30
C VAL A 104 -3.33 -7.86 -35.10
N SER A 105 -2.06 -8.26 -35.09
CA SER A 105 -0.94 -7.52 -35.72
C SER A 105 -0.95 -7.57 -37.26
N ASN A 106 -1.86 -8.34 -37.87
CA ASN A 106 -1.90 -8.55 -39.31
C ASN A 106 -2.92 -7.61 -39.98
N ASN A 107 -2.57 -6.32 -40.05
CA ASN A 107 -3.37 -5.29 -40.72
C ASN A 107 -3.08 -5.18 -42.23
N ALA A 108 -2.32 -6.10 -42.80
CA ALA A 108 -1.84 -6.02 -44.19
C ALA A 108 -2.96 -5.77 -45.21
N LYS A 109 -4.15 -6.36 -45.01
CA LYS A 109 -5.30 -6.15 -45.90
C LYS A 109 -5.88 -4.75 -45.80
N ILE A 110 -6.00 -4.22 -44.58
CA ILE A 110 -6.54 -2.88 -44.31
C ILE A 110 -5.57 -1.80 -44.82
N GLU A 111 -4.27 -2.01 -44.62
CA GLU A 111 -3.23 -1.12 -45.12
C GLU A 111 -3.17 -1.12 -46.65
N LEU A 112 -3.32 -2.29 -47.28
CA LEU A 112 -3.35 -2.41 -48.75
C LEU A 112 -4.60 -1.77 -49.36
N GLU A 113 -5.77 -1.95 -48.75
CA GLU A 113 -7.01 -1.26 -49.15
C GLU A 113 -6.86 0.26 -49.00
N PHE A 114 -6.28 0.74 -47.90
CA PHE A 114 -6.01 2.17 -47.68
C PHE A 114 -5.04 2.73 -48.72
N SER A 115 -3.92 2.05 -48.99
CA SER A 115 -2.98 2.46 -50.04
C SER A 115 -3.64 2.50 -51.42
N ASN A 116 -4.45 1.50 -51.78
CA ASN A 116 -5.16 1.49 -53.05
C ASN A 116 -6.15 2.67 -53.16
N THR A 117 -6.85 3.03 -52.08
CA THR A 117 -7.74 4.21 -52.08
C THR A 117 -6.99 5.53 -52.25
N LEU A 118 -5.79 5.67 -51.68
CA LEU A 118 -4.97 6.89 -51.85
C LEU A 118 -4.48 7.07 -53.29
N VAL A 119 -4.16 5.96 -53.97
CA VAL A 119 -3.74 5.95 -55.37
C VAL A 119 -4.95 6.20 -56.29
N SER A 120 -6.08 5.54 -56.05
CA SER A 120 -7.27 5.66 -56.91
C SER A 120 -7.93 7.03 -56.83
N ASN A 121 -7.90 7.69 -55.67
CA ASN A 121 -8.54 8.99 -55.49
C ASN A 121 -7.65 10.17 -55.93
N GLY A 122 -6.47 9.89 -56.50
CA GLY A 122 -5.50 10.91 -56.92
C GLY A 122 -4.94 11.75 -55.77
N GLU A 123 -5.19 11.35 -54.52
CA GLU A 123 -4.71 12.05 -53.33
C GLU A 123 -3.19 11.97 -53.23
N LEU A 124 -2.60 10.84 -53.63
CA LEU A 124 -1.15 10.69 -53.70
C LEU A 124 -0.49 11.77 -54.56
N GLU A 125 -1.05 12.06 -55.74
CA GLU A 125 -0.55 13.12 -56.63
C GLU A 125 -0.73 14.51 -56.01
N ARG A 126 -1.86 14.77 -55.35
CA ARG A 126 -2.10 16.02 -54.62
C ARG A 126 -1.11 16.22 -53.47
N PHE A 127 -0.75 15.15 -52.75
CA PHE A 127 0.26 15.20 -51.70
C PHE A 127 1.67 15.39 -52.26
N ALA A 128 2.01 14.74 -53.38
CA ALA A 128 3.29 14.90 -54.06
C ALA A 128 3.47 16.31 -54.67
N LEU A 129 2.40 16.94 -55.15
CA LEU A 129 2.41 18.32 -55.61
C LEU A 129 2.59 19.32 -54.45
N LYS A 130 1.95 19.05 -53.30
CA LYS A 130 2.09 19.87 -52.09
C LYS A 130 3.48 19.80 -51.46
N SER A 131 4.20 18.69 -51.58
CA SER A 131 5.58 18.59 -51.10
C SER A 131 6.53 19.39 -51.98
N LYS A 132 6.42 19.30 -53.31
CA LYS A 132 7.23 20.09 -54.26
C LYS A 132 7.07 21.61 -54.07
N ALA A 133 5.86 22.07 -53.71
CA ALA A 133 5.60 23.50 -53.49
C ALA A 133 6.31 24.10 -52.25
N LYS A 134 6.84 23.28 -51.33
CA LYS A 134 7.54 23.78 -50.13
C LYS A 134 9.04 24.05 -50.34
N ASP A 135 9.64 23.55 -51.43
CA ASP A 135 11.08 23.68 -51.68
C ASP A 135 11.47 25.07 -52.23
N GLU A 136 10.51 25.93 -52.60
CA GLU A 136 10.78 27.27 -53.15
C GLU A 136 10.75 28.42 -52.13
N LYS A 137 10.77 28.15 -50.82
CA LYS A 137 10.94 29.23 -49.83
C LYS A 137 12.38 29.76 -49.88
N LYS A 138 12.62 30.75 -50.75
CA LYS A 138 13.88 31.51 -50.83
C LYS A 138 14.26 32.03 -49.44
N ILE A 139 15.39 31.55 -48.92
CA ILE A 139 15.99 32.01 -47.67
C ILE A 139 16.26 33.52 -47.82
N PRO A 140 15.71 34.40 -46.96
CA PRO A 140 15.98 35.83 -47.02
C PRO A 140 17.49 36.07 -46.81
N LYS A 141 18.12 36.90 -47.67
CA LYS A 141 19.52 37.31 -47.46
C LYS A 141 19.66 38.00 -46.09
N TRP A 142 20.67 37.61 -45.33
CA TRP A 142 20.89 38.01 -43.93
C TRP A 142 20.95 39.54 -43.73
N GLU A 143 21.38 40.28 -44.75
CA GLU A 143 21.41 41.76 -44.78
C GLU A 143 20.02 42.38 -44.53
N ASN A 144 18.95 41.76 -45.03
CA ASN A 144 17.59 42.25 -44.84
C ASN A 144 17.06 41.95 -43.43
N ALA A 145 17.56 40.87 -42.79
CA ALA A 145 17.24 40.55 -41.41
C ALA A 145 17.95 41.52 -40.45
N ALA A 146 19.21 41.89 -40.75
CA ALA A 146 19.99 42.84 -39.96
C ALA A 146 19.37 44.26 -39.96
N LYS A 147 19.01 44.77 -41.14
CA LYS A 147 18.33 46.08 -41.27
C LYS A 147 17.01 46.14 -40.49
N LYS A 148 16.25 45.05 -40.45
CA LYS A 148 14.99 44.99 -39.71
C LYS A 148 15.20 44.94 -38.19
N ALA A 149 16.35 44.44 -37.74
CA ALA A 149 16.75 44.40 -36.34
C ALA A 149 17.41 45.71 -35.85
N GLY A 150 17.59 46.71 -36.74
CA GLY A 150 18.10 48.02 -36.36
C GLY A 150 19.63 48.10 -36.21
N TYR A 151 20.37 47.20 -36.86
CA TYR A 151 21.82 47.32 -37.06
C TYR A 151 22.13 47.79 -38.48
#